data_AF-A0A819AZG7-F1
#
_entry.id   AF-A0A819AZG7-F1
#
_cell.length_a   1.000
_cell.length_b   1.000
_cell.length_c   1.000
_cell.angle_alpha   90.00
_cell.angle_beta   90.00
_cell.angle_gamma   90.00
#
_symmetry.space_group_name_H-M   'P 1'
#
loop_
_entity.id
_entity.type
_entity.pdbx_description
1 polymer ?
#
loop_
_entity_poly.entity_id
_entity_poly.type
_entity_poly.pdbx_seq_one_letter_code
_entity_poly.pdbx_strand_id
1 'polypeptide(L)'
;MVGFGVCSEGLTTSVIFEDDTMNAERYIKEVLPIAHGAKPHIHHVTQEWCANPDFISKDRWPQNSPDLCPLVYSLWNELAESIGWDNITTIATMIDEIECSVKNIKKEKNLHSVLDFTVRLRPM
;
A
#
# COMPACT_ATOMS: atom_id res chain seq x y z
N MET A 1 -5.15 11.75 -1.35
CA MET A 1 -4.38 10.62 -0.76
C MET A 1 -4.21 9.52 -1.79
N VAL A 2 -3.10 8.77 -1.81
CA VAL A 2 -2.92 7.61 -2.70
C VAL A 2 -2.66 6.33 -1.89
N GLY A 3 -3.29 5.22 -2.28
CA GLY A 3 -3.07 3.90 -1.70
C GLY A 3 -2.67 2.87 -2.75
N PHE A 4 -1.81 1.93 -2.35
CA PHE A 4 -1.37 0.80 -3.18
C PHE A 4 -1.39 -0.49 -2.35
N GLY A 5 -1.67 -1.61 -3.00
CA GLY A 5 -1.26 -2.92 -2.53
C GLY A 5 0.01 -3.38 -3.23
N VAL A 6 0.71 -4.32 -2.61
CA VAL A 6 1.95 -4.90 -3.15
C VAL A 6 1.93 -6.41 -2.96
N CYS A 7 2.31 -7.14 -4.01
CA CYS A 7 2.57 -8.57 -3.98
C CYS A 7 3.79 -8.91 -4.86
N SER A 8 4.21 -10.17 -4.93
CA SER A 8 5.39 -10.59 -5.70
C SER A 8 5.33 -10.22 -7.18
N GLU A 9 4.11 -10.11 -7.73
CA GLU A 9 3.86 -9.80 -9.14
C GLU A 9 3.93 -8.31 -9.47
N GLY A 10 3.81 -7.44 -8.46
CA GLY A 10 3.87 -5.99 -8.63
C GLY A 10 3.03 -5.23 -7.62
N LEU A 11 2.85 -3.94 -7.90
CA LEU A 11 1.89 -3.10 -7.20
C LEU A 11 0.54 -3.17 -7.89
N THR A 12 -0.52 -3.00 -7.12
CA THR A 12 -1.87 -2.86 -7.66
C THR A 12 -2.07 -1.48 -8.28
N THR A 13 -3.15 -1.32 -9.04
CA THR A 13 -3.63 -0.01 -9.46
C THR A 13 -3.75 0.93 -8.26
N SER A 14 -3.28 2.17 -8.43
CA SER A 14 -3.38 3.21 -7.41
C SER A 14 -4.83 3.54 -7.10
N VAL A 15 -5.17 3.58 -5.83
CA VAL A 15 -6.45 4.16 -5.39
C VAL A 15 -6.19 5.60 -4.98
N ILE A 16 -6.76 6.54 -5.73
CA ILE A 16 -6.54 7.98 -5.55
C ILE A 16 -7.81 8.58 -4.97
N PHE A 17 -7.64 9.26 -3.84
CA PHE A 17 -8.70 9.94 -3.12
C PHE A 17 -8.50 11.45 -3.27
N GLU A 18 -9.46 12.10 -3.91
CA GLU A 18 -9.49 13.56 -4.08
C GLU A 18 -9.84 14.29 -2.77
N ASP A 19 -10.56 13.62 -1.86
CA ASP A 19 -10.92 14.15 -0.54
C ASP A 19 -9.97 13.68 0.58
N ASP A 20 -9.82 14.54 1.59
CA ASP A 20 -8.83 14.45 2.65
C ASP A 20 -9.05 13.30 3.66
N THR A 21 -10.26 12.71 3.71
CA THR A 21 -10.65 11.81 4.80
C THR A 21 -11.12 10.43 4.34
N MET A 22 -10.36 9.40 4.74
CA MET A 22 -10.69 7.99 4.58
C MET A 22 -11.43 7.46 5.81
N ASN A 23 -12.67 7.00 5.65
CA ASN A 23 -13.46 6.34 6.69
C ASN A 23 -13.52 4.81 6.47
N ALA A 24 -14.05 4.06 7.44
CA ALA A 24 -14.06 2.60 7.39
C ALA A 24 -14.87 2.02 6.21
N GLU A 25 -16.04 2.58 5.91
CA GLU A 25 -16.89 2.08 4.81
C GLU A 25 -16.24 2.28 3.44
N ARG A 26 -15.68 3.47 3.19
CA ARG A 26 -14.92 3.76 1.96
C ARG A 26 -13.68 2.88 1.87
N TYR A 27 -12.97 2.69 2.99
CA TYR A 27 -11.80 1.84 3.04
C TYR A 27 -12.13 0.38 2.68
N ILE A 28 -13.26 -0.16 3.17
CA ILE A 28 -13.73 -1.51 2.83
C ILE A 28 -14.03 -1.64 1.34
N LYS A 29 -14.71 -0.66 0.76
CA LYS A 29 -15.15 -0.71 -0.63
C LYS A 29 -14.01 -0.47 -1.61
N GLU A 30 -13.11 0.44 -1.29
CA GLU A 30 -12.14 1.00 -2.24
C GLU A 30 -10.71 0.49 -2.02
N VAL A 31 -10.36 -0.02 -0.83
CA VAL A 31 -8.97 -0.36 -0.48
C VAL A 31 -8.77 -1.76 0.09
N LEU A 32 -9.70 -2.28 0.91
CA LEU A 32 -9.59 -3.63 1.50
C LEU A 32 -9.56 -4.82 0.55
N PRO A 33 -10.06 -4.73 -0.69
CA PRO A 33 -9.69 -5.72 -1.68
C PRO A 33 -8.16 -5.84 -1.87
N ILE A 34 -7.35 -4.95 -1.26
CA ILE A 34 -5.95 -4.72 -1.58
C ILE A 34 -4.96 -4.39 -0.39
N ALA A 35 -5.35 -3.98 0.84
CA ALA A 35 -4.35 -3.58 1.89
C ALA A 35 -4.73 -3.70 3.40
N HIS A 36 -3.72 -3.68 4.31
CA HIS A 36 -3.82 -3.91 5.79
C HIS A 36 -3.05 -2.87 6.67
N GLY A 37 -3.52 -2.57 7.90
CA GLY A 37 -2.76 -1.83 8.95
C GLY A 37 -3.14 -0.40 9.48
N ALA A 38 -3.94 0.48 8.86
CA ALA A 38 -4.23 1.86 9.37
C ALA A 38 -5.55 2.00 10.18
N LYS A 39 -5.89 3.20 10.70
CA LYS A 39 -7.09 3.44 11.54
C LYS A 39 -8.41 2.88 10.95
N PRO A 40 -8.71 3.07 9.65
CA PRO A 40 -9.86 2.41 9.02
C PRO A 40 -9.73 0.87 9.01
N HIS A 41 -8.51 0.35 8.97
CA HIS A 41 -8.22 -1.07 8.85
C HIS A 41 -8.43 -1.81 10.18
N ILE A 42 -8.46 -1.12 11.32
CA ILE A 42 -8.75 -1.73 12.63
C ILE A 42 -10.21 -1.54 13.07
N HIS A 43 -11.05 -0.89 12.24
CA HIS A 43 -12.47 -0.70 12.52
C HIS A 43 -13.23 -2.05 12.52
N HIS A 44 -14.25 -2.20 13.36
CA HIS A 44 -14.94 -3.48 13.54
C HIS A 44 -15.52 -4.05 12.23
N VAL A 45 -16.17 -3.23 11.40
CA VAL A 45 -16.70 -3.67 10.09
C VAL A 45 -15.60 -4.18 9.16
N THR A 46 -14.43 -3.53 9.16
CA THR A 46 -13.27 -3.97 8.38
C THR A 46 -12.73 -5.29 8.90
N GLN A 47 -12.67 -5.45 10.22
CA GLN A 47 -12.20 -6.69 10.85
C GLN A 47 -13.17 -7.87 10.63
N GLU A 48 -14.48 -7.60 10.60
CA GLU A 48 -15.49 -8.60 10.22
C GLU A 48 -15.29 -9.09 8.79
N TRP A 49 -15.00 -8.18 7.85
CA TRP A 49 -14.68 -8.54 6.47
C TRP A 49 -13.36 -9.31 6.36
N CYS A 50 -12.32 -8.88 7.10
CA CYS A 50 -11.02 -9.55 7.17
C CYS A 50 -11.02 -10.82 8.05
N ALA A 51 -12.17 -11.30 8.53
CA ALA A 51 -12.23 -12.54 9.33
C ALA A 51 -11.86 -13.81 8.53
N ASN A 52 -11.62 -13.68 7.23
CA ASN A 52 -11.07 -14.74 6.38
C ASN A 52 -9.62 -15.11 6.83
N PRO A 53 -9.28 -16.41 6.99
CA PRO A 53 -7.92 -16.86 7.34
C PRO A 53 -6.79 -16.40 6.40
N ASP A 54 -7.10 -15.97 5.18
CA ASP A 54 -6.14 -15.42 4.23
C ASP A 54 -5.54 -14.08 4.70
N PHE A 55 -6.17 -13.41 5.68
CA PHE A 55 -5.76 -12.11 6.20
C PHE A 55 -4.99 -12.23 7.52
N ILE A 56 -4.00 -11.36 7.72
CA ILE A 56 -3.33 -11.24 9.01
C ILE A 56 -4.27 -10.49 9.96
N SER A 57 -4.78 -11.18 10.98
CA SER A 57 -5.54 -10.53 12.07
C SER A 57 -4.78 -9.33 12.64
N LYS A 58 -5.51 -8.25 12.96
CA LYS A 58 -4.94 -7.04 13.57
C LYS A 58 -4.10 -7.34 14.80
N ASP A 59 -4.45 -8.38 15.56
CA ASP A 59 -3.77 -8.71 16.82
C ASP A 59 -2.41 -9.39 16.58
N ARG A 60 -2.17 -9.89 15.35
CA ARG A 60 -0.89 -10.46 14.92
C ARG A 60 0.02 -9.42 14.26
N TRP A 61 -0.51 -8.28 13.84
CA TRP A 61 0.28 -7.21 13.23
C TRP A 61 0.75 -6.22 14.30
N PRO A 62 2.06 -6.05 14.51
CA PRO A 62 2.55 -5.13 15.51
C PRO A 62 2.22 -3.68 15.15
N GLN A 63 1.75 -2.92 16.14
CA GLN A 63 1.42 -1.51 15.96
C GLN A 63 2.71 -0.71 15.69
N ASN A 64 2.61 0.33 14.84
CA ASN A 64 3.72 1.23 14.51
C ASN A 64 4.94 0.51 13.90
N SER A 65 4.72 -0.48 13.03
CA SER A 65 5.79 -1.26 12.37
C SER A 65 5.89 -0.98 10.87
N PRO A 66 6.32 0.24 10.46
CA PRO A 66 6.52 0.58 9.04
C PRO A 66 7.63 -0.25 8.39
N ASP A 67 8.57 -0.74 9.19
CA ASP A 67 9.66 -1.64 8.81
C ASP A 67 9.20 -3.03 8.38
N LEU A 68 7.94 -3.39 8.66
CA LEU A 68 7.29 -4.62 8.20
C LEU A 68 6.40 -4.41 6.98
N CYS A 69 6.19 -3.19 6.50
CA CYS A 69 5.37 -2.92 5.32
C CYS A 69 6.25 -2.74 4.06
N PRO A 70 6.27 -3.70 3.09
CA PRO A 70 7.14 -3.63 1.90
C PRO A 70 7.01 -2.34 1.10
N LEU A 71 5.80 -1.80 1.05
CA LEU A 71 5.53 -0.52 0.42
C LEU A 71 6.33 0.59 1.11
N VAL A 72 6.27 0.67 2.44
CA VAL A 72 6.90 1.76 3.21
C VAL A 72 8.41 1.64 3.27
N TYR A 73 8.95 0.45 3.58
CA TYR A 73 10.41 0.31 3.80
C TYR A 73 11.22 0.19 2.50
N SER A 74 10.61 -0.12 1.36
CA SER A 74 11.34 -0.40 0.12
C SER A 74 10.87 0.38 -1.11
N LEU A 75 9.56 0.55 -1.31
CA LEU A 75 9.03 0.98 -2.61
C LEU A 75 8.57 2.44 -2.64
N TRP A 76 8.19 3.01 -1.49
CA TRP A 76 7.60 4.34 -1.43
C TRP A 76 8.57 5.44 -1.90
N ASN A 77 9.82 5.40 -1.45
CA ASN A 77 10.82 6.38 -1.87
C ASN A 77 11.12 6.27 -3.37
N GLU A 78 11.23 5.05 -3.88
CA GLU A 78 11.49 4.82 -5.30
C GLU A 78 10.35 5.36 -6.18
N LEU A 79 9.10 5.10 -5.78
CA LEU A 79 7.92 5.68 -6.44
C LEU A 79 7.97 7.21 -6.44
N ALA A 80 8.27 7.82 -5.29
CA ALA A 80 8.29 9.26 -5.14
C ALA A 80 9.42 9.90 -5.96
N GLU A 81 10.58 9.24 -6.05
CA GLU A 81 11.73 9.71 -6.82
C GLU A 81 11.52 9.58 -8.34
N SER A 82 10.73 8.61 -8.80
CA SER A 82 10.45 8.43 -10.23
C SER A 82 9.27 9.25 -10.77
N ILE A 83 8.56 10.00 -9.91
CA ILE A 83 7.50 10.91 -10.36
C ILE A 83 8.13 12.18 -10.96
N GLY A 84 7.71 12.53 -12.17
CA GLY A 84 8.04 13.81 -12.80
C GLY A 84 7.27 14.96 -12.17
N TRP A 85 7.62 15.37 -10.94
CA TRP A 85 6.87 16.37 -10.17
C TRP A 85 6.66 17.70 -10.91
N ASP A 86 7.62 18.09 -11.75
CA ASP A 86 7.55 19.31 -12.56
C ASP A 86 6.47 19.25 -13.66
N ASN A 87 6.03 18.05 -14.05
CA ASN A 87 4.99 17.85 -15.06
C ASN A 87 3.57 17.96 -14.47
N ILE A 88 3.44 17.97 -13.15
CA ILE A 88 2.15 17.89 -12.46
C ILE A 88 1.53 19.28 -12.35
N THR A 89 0.48 19.51 -13.15
CA THR A 89 -0.28 20.77 -13.16
C THR A 89 -1.76 20.57 -12.84
N THR A 90 -2.24 19.33 -12.95
CA THR A 90 -3.61 18.91 -12.70
C THR A 90 -3.64 17.57 -11.95
N ILE A 91 -4.80 17.22 -11.39
CA ILE A 91 -5.01 15.88 -10.82
C ILE A 91 -4.75 14.81 -11.89
N ALA A 92 -5.27 14.98 -13.12
CA ALA A 92 -5.05 14.01 -14.20
C ALA A 92 -3.56 13.76 -14.47
N THR A 93 -2.76 14.82 -14.60
CA THR A 93 -1.29 14.67 -14.78
C THR A 93 -0.61 14.03 -13.56
N MET A 94 -1.13 14.23 -12.35
CA MET A 94 -0.64 13.55 -11.15
C MET A 94 -0.95 12.05 -11.21
N ILE A 95 -2.17 11.67 -11.62
CA ILE A 95 -2.55 10.26 -11.80
C ILE A 95 -1.64 9.59 -12.83
N ASP A 96 -1.45 10.23 -13.98
CA ASP A 96 -0.63 9.69 -15.07
C ASP A 96 0.83 9.48 -14.64
N GLU A 97 1.43 10.45 -13.93
CA GLU A 97 2.80 10.34 -13.41
C GLU A 97 2.93 9.25 -12.34
N ILE A 98 1.93 9.11 -11.45
CA ILE A 98 1.89 8.02 -10.46
C ILE A 98 1.81 6.66 -11.15
N GLU A 99 0.94 6.50 -12.15
CA GLU A 99 0.83 5.26 -12.89
C GLU A 99 2.09 4.93 -13.68
N CYS A 100 2.74 5.92 -14.28
CA CYS A 100 4.03 5.76 -14.95
C CYS A 100 5.10 5.31 -13.96
N SER A 101 5.16 5.94 -12.78
CA SER A 101 6.08 5.59 -11.70
C SER A 101 5.90 4.13 -11.25
N VAL A 102 4.66 3.67 -11.05
CA VAL A 102 4.36 2.26 -10.73
C VAL A 102 4.87 1.30 -11.82
N LYS A 103 4.65 1.62 -13.10
CA LYS A 103 5.10 0.79 -14.24
C LYS A 103 6.63 0.71 -14.33
N ASN A 104 7.34 1.71 -13.80
CA ASN A 104 8.80 1.80 -13.85
C ASN A 104 9.50 1.06 -12.70
N ILE A 105 8.77 0.62 -11.68
CA ILE A 105 9.35 -0.22 -10.62
C ILE A 105 9.92 -1.49 -11.24
N LYS A 106 11.20 -1.74 -10.96
CA LYS A 106 11.86 -2.97 -11.41
C LYS A 106 11.23 -4.19 -10.75
N LYS A 107 10.86 -5.19 -11.56
CA LYS A 107 10.28 -6.46 -11.06
C LYS A 107 11.13 -7.11 -9.97
N GLU A 108 12.45 -7.11 -10.12
CA GLU A 108 13.38 -7.65 -9.13
C GLU A 108 13.30 -6.91 -7.78
N LYS A 109 13.18 -5.59 -7.81
CA LYS A 109 13.05 -4.75 -6.62
C LYS A 109 11.74 -5.00 -5.90
N ASN A 110 10.65 -5.14 -6.66
CA ASN A 110 9.35 -5.54 -6.12
C ASN A 110 9.39 -6.94 -5.49
N LEU A 111 10.00 -7.91 -6.17
CA LEU A 111 10.14 -9.26 -5.63
C LEU A 111 10.96 -9.27 -4.34
N HIS A 112 12.10 -8.56 -4.31
CA HIS A 112 12.94 -8.46 -3.11
C HIS A 112 12.20 -7.76 -1.96
N SER A 113 11.41 -6.72 -2.22
CA SER A 113 10.62 -6.08 -1.16
C SER A 113 9.62 -7.05 -0.52
N VAL A 114 9.04 -7.97 -1.28
CA VAL A 114 8.11 -8.97 -0.71
C VAL A 114 8.86 -10.09 0.00
N LEU A 115 9.99 -10.56 -0.56
CA LEU A 115 10.79 -11.62 0.07
C LEU A 115 11.42 -11.17 1.39
N ASP A 116 11.88 -9.92 1.46
CA ASP A 116 12.48 -9.33 2.67
C ASP A 116 11.51 -9.27 3.84
N PHE A 117 10.19 -9.24 3.59
CA PHE A 117 9.18 -9.32 4.65
C PHE A 117 9.39 -10.55 5.54
N THR A 118 9.64 -11.71 4.93
CA THR A 118 9.86 -12.96 5.68
C THR A 118 11.14 -12.93 6.51
N VAL A 119 12.16 -12.22 6.01
CA VAL A 119 13.42 -12.03 6.73
C VAL A 119 13.21 -11.12 7.94
N ARG A 120 12.47 -10.02 7.75
CA ARG A 120 12.17 -8.99 8.75
C ARG A 120 11.25 -9.47 9.87
N LEU A 121 10.44 -10.50 9.62
CA LEU A 121 9.61 -11.14 10.64
C LEU A 121 10.42 -12.00 11.62
N ARG A 122 11.68 -12.32 11.35
CA ARG A 122 12.50 -13.13 12.25
C ARG A 122 12.89 -12.30 13.48
N PRO A 123 12.82 -12.86 14.70
CA PRO A 123 13.36 -12.20 15.89
C PRO A 123 14.85 -11.93 15.67
N MET A 124 15.30 -10.70 15.97
CA MET A 124 16.73 -10.39 16.09
C MET A 124 17.36 -11.14 17.27
#